data_AF-A0A8T1CNC3-F1
#
_entry.id   AF-A0A8T1CNC3-F1
#
_cell.length_a   1.000
_cell.length_b   1.000
_cell.length_c   1.000
_cell.angle_alpha   90.00
_cell.angle_beta   90.00
_cell.angle_gamma   90.00
#
_symmetry.space_group_name_H-M   'P 1'
#
loop_
_entity.id
_entity.type
_entity.pdbx_description
1 polymer ?
#
loop_
_entity_poly.entity_id
_entity_poly.type
_entity_poly.pdbx_seq_one_letter_code
_entity_poly.pdbx_strand_id
1 'polypeptide(L)'
;MNQRWRDKQVAKDKYGLREKDFYDTPSVSGQNDDCIALENCMIEMCGSKMGWVRYIAKRDIRKRKARATRKQNEDEMDAFLKSLAPGFVPYVWAIGFKKTDDNLLRKSFVALKAKLDERGLHLRASSTLCSDYITEGVGKIEDVVRDTESAQSSLSLN
;
A
#
# COMPACT_ATOMS: atom_id res chain seq x y z
N MET A 1 -7.80 17.09 31.86
CA MET A 1 -7.31 16.10 30.86
C MET A 1 -7.80 14.73 31.30
N ASN A 2 -8.61 14.05 30.48
CA ASN A 2 -9.33 12.82 30.87
C ASN A 2 -8.35 11.68 31.21
N GLN A 3 -8.47 11.10 32.41
CA GLN A 3 -7.57 10.08 32.96
C GLN A 3 -7.41 8.85 32.04
N ARG A 4 -8.48 8.46 31.34
CA ARG A 4 -8.49 7.40 30.31
C ARG A 4 -7.38 7.55 29.26
N TRP A 5 -6.96 8.77 28.94
CA TRP A 5 -5.91 9.02 27.96
C TRP A 5 -4.50 8.75 28.51
N ARG A 6 -4.28 8.87 29.82
CA ARG A 6 -2.98 8.62 30.45
C ARG A 6 -2.65 7.13 30.51
N ASP A 7 -3.59 6.30 30.94
CA ASP A 7 -3.37 4.84 31.08
C ASP A 7 -3.10 4.20 29.71
N LYS A 8 -3.82 4.65 28.69
CA LYS A 8 -3.61 4.26 27.30
C LYS A 8 -2.24 4.67 26.77
N GLN A 9 -1.73 5.84 27.19
CA GLN A 9 -0.43 6.33 26.77
C GLN A 9 0.70 5.53 27.43
N VAL A 10 0.59 5.22 28.73
CA VAL A 10 1.55 4.37 29.44
C VAL A 10 1.61 2.96 28.85
N ALA A 11 0.45 2.39 28.54
CA ALA A 11 0.37 1.06 27.96
C ALA A 11 0.93 1.00 26.53
N LYS A 12 0.77 2.09 25.78
CA LYS A 12 1.38 2.29 24.47
C LYS A 12 2.90 2.45 24.55
N ASP A 13 3.39 3.25 25.48
CA ASP A 13 4.81 3.60 25.57
C ASP A 13 5.65 2.49 26.20
N LYS A 14 5.16 1.83 27.26
CA LYS A 14 5.89 0.74 27.94
C LYS A 14 5.70 -0.63 27.29
N TYR A 15 4.49 -0.92 26.79
CA TYR A 15 4.11 -2.26 26.35
C TYR A 15 3.68 -2.33 24.88
N GLY A 16 3.74 -1.21 24.15
CA GLY A 16 3.40 -1.15 22.72
C GLY A 16 1.94 -1.45 22.39
N LEU A 17 1.03 -1.34 23.37
CA LEU A 17 -0.41 -1.58 23.22
C LEU A 17 -1.10 -0.40 22.51
N ARG A 18 -2.11 -0.67 21.68
CA ARG A 18 -2.90 0.37 21.00
C ARG A 18 -4.23 0.56 21.72
N GLU A 19 -4.85 1.73 21.58
CA GLU A 19 -6.14 2.04 22.21
C GLU A 19 -7.23 0.97 21.96
N LYS A 20 -7.22 0.37 20.76
CA LYS A 20 -8.14 -0.70 20.38
C LYS A 20 -7.92 -2.04 21.09
N ASP A 21 -6.80 -2.18 21.79
CA ASP A 21 -6.49 -3.37 22.57
C ASP A 21 -7.10 -3.24 24.00
N PHE A 22 -7.78 -2.12 24.29
CA PHE A 22 -8.43 -1.76 25.57
C PHE A 22 -9.96 -1.60 25.45
N TYR A 23 -10.59 -2.10 24.38
CA TYR A 23 -12.04 -1.95 24.21
C TYR A 23 -12.84 -2.60 25.36
N ASP A 24 -12.27 -3.64 25.98
CA ASP A 24 -12.93 -4.42 27.03
C ASP A 24 -12.34 -4.20 28.44
N THR A 25 -11.29 -3.37 28.59
CA THR A 25 -10.68 -3.14 29.91
C THR A 25 -11.46 -2.07 30.70
N PRO A 26 -11.92 -2.36 31.93
CA PRO A 26 -12.57 -1.37 32.78
C PRO A 26 -11.64 -0.19 33.03
N SER A 27 -12.20 1.02 33.06
CA SER A 27 -11.46 2.26 33.33
C SER A 27 -10.74 2.15 34.68
N VAL A 28 -9.42 2.05 34.67
CA VAL A 28 -8.62 1.87 35.89
C VAL A 28 -8.28 3.25 36.44
N SER A 29 -8.74 3.57 37.65
CA SER A 29 -8.54 4.88 38.27
C SER A 29 -7.28 4.93 39.14
N GLY A 30 -6.35 5.84 38.88
CA GLY A 30 -5.44 6.37 39.92
C GLY A 30 -3.96 6.50 39.55
N GLN A 31 -3.41 7.70 39.79
CA GLN A 31 -2.03 8.16 39.52
C GLN A 31 -0.92 7.20 39.99
N ASN A 32 0.18 7.12 39.22
CA ASN A 32 1.40 6.31 39.43
C ASN A 32 1.19 4.79 39.55
N ASP A 33 -0.02 4.37 39.88
CA ASP A 33 -0.53 3.00 39.89
C ASP A 33 -0.94 2.53 38.49
N ASP A 34 -0.89 3.38 37.46
CA ASP A 34 -1.32 3.06 36.08
C ASP A 34 -0.63 1.80 35.51
N CYS A 35 0.64 1.53 35.85
CA CYS A 35 1.34 0.32 35.36
C CYS A 35 0.95 -0.94 36.14
N ILE A 36 0.86 -0.83 37.46
CA ILE A 36 0.52 -1.96 38.34
C ILE A 36 -0.94 -2.33 38.15
N ALA A 37 -1.81 -1.34 38.03
CA ALA A 37 -3.23 -1.52 37.84
C ALA A 37 -3.55 -2.01 36.42
N LEU A 38 -2.80 -1.58 35.40
CA LEU A 38 -2.80 -2.20 34.08
C LEU A 38 -2.32 -3.65 34.14
N GLU A 39 -1.20 -3.94 34.79
CA GLU A 39 -0.66 -5.29 34.96
C GLU A 39 -1.68 -6.20 35.65
N ASN A 40 -2.31 -5.75 36.72
CA ASN A 40 -3.35 -6.49 37.44
C ASN A 40 -4.57 -6.76 36.55
N CYS A 41 -5.05 -5.77 35.81
CA CYS A 41 -6.15 -5.92 34.85
C CYS A 41 -5.80 -6.95 33.76
N MET A 42 -4.58 -6.88 33.22
CA MET A 42 -4.10 -7.83 32.21
C MET A 42 -3.90 -9.24 32.79
N ILE A 43 -3.45 -9.36 34.04
CA ILE A 43 -3.33 -10.63 34.76
C ILE A 43 -4.70 -11.25 34.97
N GLU A 44 -5.71 -10.47 35.37
CA GLU A 44 -7.08 -10.91 35.54
C GLU A 44 -7.66 -11.43 34.21
N MET A 45 -7.52 -10.66 33.11
CA MET A 45 -7.96 -11.10 31.78
C MET A 45 -7.22 -12.34 31.28
N CYS A 46 -5.91 -12.46 31.55
CA CYS A 46 -5.09 -13.58 31.07
C CYS A 46 -5.02 -14.75 32.08
N GLY A 47 -5.73 -14.65 33.21
CA GLY A 47 -5.74 -15.59 34.35
C GLY A 47 -4.43 -15.72 35.13
N SER A 48 -3.33 -15.12 34.68
CA SER A 48 -2.02 -15.16 35.37
C SER A 48 -1.01 -14.22 34.74
N LYS A 49 0.04 -13.88 35.49
CA LYS A 49 1.21 -13.13 34.98
C LYS A 49 1.90 -13.84 33.81
N MET A 50 2.06 -15.17 33.91
CA MET A 50 2.59 -15.97 32.79
C MET A 50 1.64 -16.01 31.59
N GLY A 51 0.33 -15.97 31.82
CA GLY A 51 -0.68 -15.81 30.78
C GLY A 51 -0.50 -14.50 30.01
N TRP A 52 -0.31 -13.40 30.73
CA TRP A 52 -0.07 -12.09 30.14
C TRP A 52 1.25 -12.02 29.36
N VAL A 53 2.34 -12.57 29.89
CA VAL A 53 3.63 -12.66 29.16
C VAL A 53 3.46 -13.43 27.84
N ARG A 54 2.75 -14.57 27.87
CA ARG A 54 2.45 -15.35 26.65
C ARG A 54 1.59 -14.56 25.66
N TYR A 55 0.64 -13.76 26.14
CA TYR A 55 -0.19 -12.89 25.30
C TYR A 55 0.66 -11.85 24.55
N ILE A 56 1.53 -11.13 25.27
CA ILE A 56 2.45 -10.14 24.67
C ILE A 56 3.36 -10.81 23.63
N ALA A 57 3.97 -11.95 23.97
CA ALA A 57 4.86 -12.67 23.06
C ALA A 57 4.15 -13.10 21.76
N LYS A 58 2.95 -13.68 21.85
CA LYS A 58 2.15 -14.06 20.68
C LYS A 58 1.81 -12.84 19.81
N ARG A 59 1.43 -11.72 20.42
CA ARG A 59 1.12 -10.47 19.73
C ARG A 59 2.34 -9.94 18.97
N ASP A 60 3.49 -9.91 19.61
CA ASP A 60 4.71 -9.40 18.99
C ASP A 60 5.16 -10.27 17.81
N ILE A 61 4.99 -11.59 17.91
CA ILE A 61 5.21 -12.51 16.79
C ILE A 61 4.24 -12.19 15.64
N ARG A 62 2.94 -12.04 15.91
CA ARG A 62 1.94 -11.66 14.88
C ARG A 62 2.30 -10.34 14.21
N LYS A 63 2.71 -9.34 14.99
CA LYS A 63 3.12 -8.02 14.49
C LYS A 63 4.37 -8.11 13.61
N ARG A 64 5.38 -8.88 14.02
CA ARG A 64 6.58 -9.13 13.24
C ARG A 64 6.26 -9.84 11.93
N LYS A 65 5.45 -10.90 11.96
CA LYS A 65 4.99 -11.60 10.74
C LYS A 65 4.25 -10.67 9.79
N ALA A 66 3.28 -9.90 10.28
CA ALA A 66 2.53 -8.96 9.44
C ALA A 66 3.43 -7.89 8.79
N ARG A 67 4.43 -7.38 9.53
CA ARG A 67 5.42 -6.44 8.98
C ARG A 67 6.31 -7.11 7.93
N ALA A 68 6.78 -8.32 8.18
CA ALA A 68 7.59 -9.08 7.22
C ALA A 68 6.81 -9.36 5.93
N THR A 69 5.55 -9.81 6.02
CA THR A 69 4.69 -10.02 4.83
C THR A 69 4.46 -8.72 4.08
N ARG A 70 4.17 -7.61 4.77
CA ARG A 70 4.01 -6.32 4.10
C ARG A 70 5.28 -5.88 3.39
N LYS A 71 6.44 -6.02 4.04
CA LYS A 71 7.74 -5.68 3.46
C LYS A 71 8.06 -6.55 2.25
N GLN A 72 7.82 -7.86 2.35
CA GLN A 72 7.94 -8.79 1.23
C GLN A 72 7.04 -8.38 0.07
N ASN A 73 5.78 -8.06 0.30
CA ASN A 73 4.87 -7.60 -0.77
C ASN A 73 5.33 -6.28 -1.40
N GLU A 74 5.87 -5.36 -0.60
CA GLU A 74 6.44 -4.10 -1.10
C GLU A 74 7.70 -4.36 -1.95
N ASP A 75 8.56 -5.27 -1.52
CA ASP A 75 9.78 -5.64 -2.25
C ASP A 75 9.48 -6.45 -3.53
N GLU A 76 8.48 -7.35 -3.50
CA GLU A 76 7.98 -8.07 -4.68
C GLU A 76 7.34 -7.10 -5.68
N MET A 77 6.57 -6.12 -5.19
CA MET A 77 6.01 -5.05 -6.02
C MET A 77 7.12 -4.20 -6.63
N ASP A 78 8.12 -3.79 -5.85
CA ASP A 78 9.26 -3.00 -6.35
C ASP A 78 10.11 -3.79 -7.36
N ALA A 79 10.38 -5.07 -7.10
CA ALA A 79 11.06 -5.96 -8.03
C ALA A 79 10.23 -6.17 -9.31
N PHE A 80 8.92 -6.35 -9.18
CA PHE A 80 8.01 -6.39 -10.32
C PHE A 80 8.07 -5.08 -11.11
N LEU A 81 7.94 -3.93 -10.46
CA LEU A 81 8.03 -2.60 -11.06
C LEU A 81 9.36 -2.37 -11.79
N LYS A 82 10.48 -2.82 -11.21
CA LYS A 82 11.82 -2.77 -11.83
C LYS A 82 11.98 -3.76 -12.99
N SER A 83 11.26 -4.88 -12.98
CA SER A 83 11.27 -5.86 -14.08
C SER A 83 10.43 -5.45 -15.29
N LEU A 84 9.67 -4.35 -15.17
CA LEU A 84 8.79 -3.87 -16.24
C LEU A 84 9.58 -3.14 -17.32
N ALA A 85 8.95 -2.98 -18.49
CA ALA A 85 9.54 -2.26 -19.60
C ALA A 85 9.90 -0.82 -19.17
N PRO A 86 11.07 -0.28 -19.60
CA PRO A 86 11.50 1.07 -19.23
C PRO A 86 10.38 2.08 -19.46
N GLY A 87 10.08 2.91 -18.46
CA GLY A 87 9.02 3.93 -18.55
C GLY A 87 7.62 3.48 -18.16
N PHE A 88 7.38 2.19 -17.86
CA PHE A 88 6.07 1.71 -17.38
C PHE A 88 5.68 2.32 -16.03
N VAL A 89 6.57 2.25 -15.04
CA VAL A 89 6.29 2.75 -13.67
C VAL A 89 5.99 4.26 -13.67
N PRO A 90 6.81 5.11 -14.31
CA PRO A 90 6.47 6.53 -14.47
C PRO A 90 5.13 6.76 -15.17
N TYR A 91 4.80 5.95 -16.19
CA TYR A 91 3.54 6.08 -16.93
C TYR A 91 2.32 5.76 -16.06
N VAL A 92 2.34 4.61 -15.34
CA VAL A 92 1.24 4.19 -14.44
C VAL A 92 0.99 5.23 -13.34
N TRP A 93 2.06 5.81 -12.79
CA TRP A 93 1.93 6.91 -11.83
C TRP A 93 1.35 8.18 -12.46
N ALA A 94 1.79 8.54 -13.67
CA ALA A 94 1.29 9.73 -14.36
C ALA A 94 -0.20 9.66 -14.68
N ILE A 95 -0.73 8.47 -14.99
CA ILE A 95 -2.17 8.26 -15.23
C ILE A 95 -2.98 8.05 -13.93
N GLY A 96 -2.33 8.03 -12.77
CA GLY A 96 -3.01 7.91 -11.47
C GLY A 96 -3.72 6.56 -11.24
N PHE A 97 -3.30 5.50 -11.94
CA PHE A 97 -4.04 4.25 -11.97
C PHE A 97 -3.90 3.46 -10.66
N LYS A 98 -5.03 3.11 -10.05
CA LYS A 98 -5.13 2.41 -8.76
C LYS A 98 -5.53 0.95 -8.95
N LYS A 99 -4.63 0.18 -9.57
CA LYS A 99 -4.52 -1.29 -9.44
C LYS A 99 -5.70 -2.14 -9.97
N THR A 100 -5.47 -2.75 -11.13
CA THR A 100 -6.19 -3.91 -11.70
C THR A 100 -5.13 -4.85 -12.29
N ASP A 101 -5.49 -6.07 -12.69
CA ASP A 101 -4.60 -7.16 -13.15
C ASP A 101 -3.29 -6.70 -13.83
N ASP A 102 -2.21 -6.69 -13.03
CA ASP A 102 -0.91 -6.12 -13.40
C ASP A 102 -0.31 -6.77 -14.66
N ASN A 103 -0.71 -8.01 -14.96
CA ASN A 103 -0.19 -8.79 -16.08
C ASN A 103 -0.82 -8.37 -17.42
N LEU A 104 -2.11 -8.01 -17.42
CA LEU A 104 -2.81 -7.49 -18.59
C LEU A 104 -2.31 -6.09 -18.95
N LEU A 105 -2.22 -5.20 -17.96
CA LEU A 105 -1.67 -3.84 -18.11
C LEU A 105 -0.27 -3.86 -18.73
N ARG A 106 0.59 -4.77 -18.23
CA ARG A 106 1.93 -4.93 -18.75
C ARG A 106 1.93 -5.31 -20.23
N LYS A 107 1.14 -6.32 -20.62
CA LYS A 107 1.09 -6.79 -22.02
C LYS A 107 0.65 -5.67 -22.95
N SER A 108 -0.40 -4.95 -22.58
CA SER A 108 -0.92 -3.82 -23.37
C SER A 108 0.11 -2.70 -23.49
N PHE A 109 0.78 -2.32 -22.38
CA PHE A 109 1.82 -1.28 -22.43
C PHE A 109 3.01 -1.68 -23.30
N VAL A 110 3.53 -2.90 -23.15
CA VAL A 110 4.68 -3.37 -23.92
C VAL A 110 4.35 -3.40 -25.41
N ALA A 111 3.17 -3.91 -25.77
CA ALA A 111 2.71 -3.95 -27.15
C ALA A 111 2.59 -2.52 -27.73
N LEU A 112 1.88 -1.63 -27.04
CA LEU A 112 1.66 -0.25 -27.52
C LEU A 112 2.98 0.51 -27.62
N LYS A 113 3.84 0.42 -26.60
CA LYS A 113 5.14 1.08 -26.60
C LYS A 113 6.02 0.61 -27.75
N ALA A 114 6.11 -0.70 -27.99
CA ALA A 114 6.87 -1.24 -29.11
C ALA A 114 6.37 -0.69 -30.46
N LYS A 115 5.05 -0.60 -30.64
CA LYS A 115 4.45 -0.05 -31.87
C LYS A 115 4.67 1.44 -32.06
N LEU A 116 4.66 2.22 -30.97
CA LEU A 116 4.99 3.63 -31.03
C LEU A 116 6.49 3.83 -31.33
N ASP A 117 7.36 3.08 -30.67
CA ASP A 117 8.82 3.14 -30.86
C ASP A 117 9.21 2.74 -32.30
N GLU A 118 8.56 1.73 -32.91
CA GLU A 118 8.71 1.34 -34.33
C GLU A 118 8.49 2.52 -35.29
N ARG A 119 7.69 3.51 -34.90
CA ARG A 119 7.34 4.68 -35.70
C ARG A 119 7.95 5.98 -35.21
N GLY A 120 8.88 5.91 -34.23
CA GLY A 120 9.52 7.08 -33.64
C GLY A 120 8.60 7.96 -32.80
N LEU A 121 7.46 7.42 -32.35
CA LEU A 121 6.47 8.13 -31.57
C LEU A 121 6.72 7.95 -30.08
N HIS A 122 6.19 8.85 -29.27
CA HIS A 122 6.32 8.78 -27.82
C HIS A 122 4.99 8.48 -27.14
N LEU A 123 5.01 7.54 -26.22
CA LEU A 123 3.86 7.25 -25.36
C LEU A 123 3.60 8.44 -24.42
N ARG A 124 2.43 9.06 -24.54
CA ARG A 124 2.01 10.20 -23.71
C ARG A 124 0.99 9.78 -22.66
N ALA A 125 1.28 10.11 -21.39
CA ALA A 125 0.35 9.87 -20.29
C ALA A 125 -0.89 10.78 -20.34
N SER A 126 -0.81 11.92 -21.03
CA SER A 126 -1.95 12.82 -21.24
C SER A 126 -2.92 12.35 -22.34
N SER A 127 -2.57 11.31 -23.11
CA SER A 127 -3.46 10.74 -24.12
C SER A 127 -4.44 9.78 -23.48
N THR A 128 -5.73 10.12 -23.50
CA THR A 128 -6.81 9.26 -23.03
C THR A 128 -6.89 7.96 -23.83
N LEU A 129 -6.67 8.02 -25.15
CA LEU A 129 -6.65 6.82 -25.99
C LEU A 129 -5.55 5.83 -25.58
N CYS A 130 -4.35 6.34 -25.24
CA CYS A 130 -3.26 5.50 -24.76
C CYS A 130 -3.55 4.94 -23.36
N SER A 131 -4.10 5.76 -22.46
CA SER A 131 -4.46 5.28 -21.12
C SER A 131 -5.51 4.19 -21.22
N ASP A 132 -6.59 4.41 -21.96
CA ASP A 132 -7.75 3.52 -22.04
C ASP A 132 -7.38 2.19 -22.71
N TYR A 133 -6.52 2.21 -23.74
CA TYR A 133 -5.98 0.98 -24.32
C TYR A 133 -5.16 0.18 -23.31
N ILE A 134 -4.31 0.86 -22.53
CA ILE A 134 -3.43 0.20 -21.57
C ILE A 134 -4.23 -0.33 -20.36
N THR A 135 -5.17 0.46 -19.83
CA THR A 135 -5.88 0.17 -18.57
C THR A 135 -7.13 -0.67 -18.75
N GLU A 136 -7.87 -0.44 -19.84
CA GLU A 136 -9.17 -1.06 -20.08
C GLU A 136 -9.15 -2.01 -21.28
N GLY A 137 -8.06 -2.04 -22.06
CA GLY A 137 -7.97 -2.86 -23.27
C GLY A 137 -8.89 -2.37 -24.38
N VAL A 138 -9.30 -1.10 -24.33
CA VAL A 138 -10.28 -0.52 -25.27
C VAL A 138 -9.56 -0.08 -26.55
N GLY A 139 -10.11 -0.48 -27.69
CA GLY A 139 -9.62 -0.09 -29.02
C GLY A 139 -8.56 -1.04 -29.60
N LYS A 140 -8.18 -0.78 -30.85
CA LYS A 140 -7.12 -1.50 -31.55
C LYS A 140 -5.81 -0.72 -31.48
N ILE A 141 -4.71 -1.42 -31.26
CA ILE A 141 -3.38 -0.83 -31.14
C ILE A 141 -3.00 0.02 -32.35
N GLU A 142 -3.39 -0.40 -33.56
CA GLU A 142 -3.09 0.32 -34.80
C GLU A 142 -3.80 1.67 -34.87
N ASP A 143 -5.04 1.75 -34.39
CA ASP A 143 -5.83 2.97 -34.39
C ASP A 143 -5.25 3.97 -33.37
N VAL A 144 -4.90 3.49 -32.18
CA VAL A 144 -4.26 4.32 -31.14
C VAL A 144 -2.92 4.90 -31.63
N VAL A 145 -2.12 4.11 -32.34
CA VAL A 145 -0.84 4.57 -32.91
C VAL A 145 -1.06 5.63 -34.00
N ARG A 146 -2.01 5.43 -34.91
CA ARG A 146 -2.34 6.39 -35.98
C ARG A 146 -2.86 7.73 -35.44
N ASP A 147 -3.66 7.68 -34.39
CA ASP A 147 -4.20 8.89 -33.76
C ASP A 147 -3.09 9.63 -32.99
N THR A 148 -2.18 8.88 -32.36
CA THR A 148 -0.99 9.44 -31.71
C THR A 148 -0.08 10.13 -32.74
N GLU A 149 0.13 9.51 -33.90
CA GLU A 149 0.80 10.11 -35.06
C GLU A 149 0.18 11.45 -35.46
N SER A 150 -1.13 11.46 -35.68
CA SER A 150 -1.87 12.64 -36.11
C SER A 150 -1.76 13.78 -35.10
N ALA A 151 -1.83 13.46 -33.81
CA ALA A 151 -1.65 14.41 -32.71
C ALA A 151 -0.20 14.93 -32.60
N GLN A 152 0.80 14.11 -32.93
CA GLN A 152 2.21 14.51 -32.87
C GLN A 152 2.58 15.41 -34.07
N SER A 153 2.06 15.11 -35.27
CA SER A 153 2.24 15.93 -36.47
C SER A 153 1.57 17.30 -36.39
N SER A 154 0.41 17.39 -35.75
CA SER A 154 -0.29 18.67 -35.55
C SER A 154 0.37 19.59 -34.51
N LEU A 155 1.21 19.03 -33.62
CA LEU A 155 2.04 19.81 -32.69
C LEU A 155 3.37 20.27 -33.31
N SER A 156 3.87 19.61 -34.35
CA SER A 156 5.09 20.04 -35.07
C SER A 156 4.86 21.13 -36.12
N LEU A 157 3.59 21.47 -36.39
CA LEU A 157 3.17 22.46 -37.38
C LEU A 157 2.75 23.82 -36.78
N ASN A 158 2.80 23.95 -35.45
CA ASN A 158 2.59 25.19 -34.70
C ASN A 158 3.90 25.60 -34.01
#